data_AF-A0A523XR60-F1
#
_entry.id   AF-A0A523XR60-F1
#
_cell.length_a   1.000
_cell.length_b   1.000
_cell.length_c   1.000
_cell.angle_alpha   90.00
_cell.angle_beta   90.00
_cell.angle_gamma   90.00
#
_symmetry.space_group_name_H-M   'P 1'
#
loop_
_entity.id
_entity.type
_entity.pdbx_description
1 polymer ?
#
loop_
_entity_poly.entity_id
_entity_poly.type
_entity_poly.pdbx_seq_one_letter_code
_entity_poly.pdbx_strand_id
1 'polypeptide(L)'
;MRIKRLFKPLALMLIFLSSSCSSLSNMVTYPQGPTPIPFHSPTPLPAAEVIFNVLPPEGTPVDADLAMVLLDEVTGLTYNTYTIPMTRLADGRWQA
;
A
#
# COMPACT_ATOMS: atom_id res chain seq x y z
N MET A 1 1.78 -1.48 -59.40
CA MET A 1 2.49 -2.38 -58.45
C MET A 1 3.96 -1.93 -58.29
N ARG A 2 4.25 -1.00 -57.36
CA ARG A 2 5.62 -0.51 -57.05
C ARG A 2 5.73 -0.21 -55.54
N ILE A 3 5.72 -1.25 -54.71
CA ILE A 3 5.90 -1.16 -53.24
C ILE A 3 7.27 -1.70 -52.76
N LYS A 4 8.04 -2.33 -53.65
CA LYS A 4 9.27 -3.05 -53.26
C LYS A 4 10.53 -2.20 -53.06
N ARG A 5 10.48 -0.87 -53.21
CA ARG A 5 11.68 0.00 -53.19
C ARG A 5 11.94 0.73 -51.87
N LEU A 6 10.98 0.74 -50.93
CA LEU A 6 11.08 1.50 -49.67
C LEU A 6 11.47 0.63 -48.45
N PHE A 7 11.53 -0.70 -48.59
CA PHE A 7 11.80 -1.62 -47.47
C PHE A 7 13.30 -1.75 -47.12
N LYS A 8 14.19 -1.48 -48.07
CA LYS A 8 15.64 -1.64 -47.90
C LYS A 8 16.31 -0.63 -46.95
N PRO A 9 16.01 0.69 -47.00
CA PRO A 9 16.66 1.64 -46.09
C PRO A 9 16.16 1.49 -44.64
N LEU A 10 14.90 1.08 -44.45
CA LEU A 10 14.31 0.86 -43.12
C LEU A 10 14.98 -0.31 -42.39
N ALA A 11 15.22 -1.41 -43.09
CA ALA A 11 15.90 -2.58 -42.53
C ALA A 11 17.36 -2.28 -42.16
N LEU A 12 18.06 -1.46 -42.95
CA LEU A 12 19.43 -1.05 -42.65
C LEU A 12 19.52 -0.16 -41.40
N MET A 13 18.56 0.76 -41.24
CA MET A 13 18.51 1.64 -40.07
C MET A 13 18.22 0.88 -38.77
N LEU A 14 17.38 -0.16 -38.82
CA LEU A 14 17.05 -0.99 -37.65
C LEU A 14 18.27 -1.78 -37.13
N ILE A 15 19.15 -2.22 -38.03
CA ILE A 15 20.36 -2.97 -37.67
C ILE A 15 21.37 -2.05 -36.97
N PHE A 16 21.57 -0.82 -37.45
CA PHE A 16 22.45 0.15 -36.80
C PHE A 16 21.96 0.56 -35.41
N LEU A 17 20.65 0.68 -35.19
CA LEU A 17 20.09 1.05 -33.88
C LEU A 17 20.32 -0.03 -32.81
N SER A 18 20.39 -1.31 -33.19
CA SER A 18 20.56 -2.42 -32.24
C SER A 18 21.97 -2.53 -31.64
N SER A 19 22.99 -1.91 -32.26
CA SER A 19 24.39 -2.08 -31.85
C SER A 19 24.89 -1.04 -30.83
N SER A 20 24.08 -0.06 -30.45
CA SER A 20 24.50 1.03 -29.54
C SER A 20 24.18 0.80 -28.06
N CYS A 21 23.53 -0.31 -27.69
CA CYS A 21 23.08 -0.53 -26.31
C CYS A 21 24.10 -1.24 -25.39
N SER A 22 25.28 -1.64 -25.87
CA SER A 22 26.17 -2.54 -25.10
C SER A 22 27.41 -1.90 -24.46
N SER A 23 27.63 -0.58 -24.58
CA SER A 23 28.87 0.05 -24.10
C SER A 23 28.68 0.99 -22.91
N LEU A 24 27.91 0.58 -21.90
CA LEU A 24 27.90 1.27 -20.61
C LEU A 24 27.86 0.26 -19.44
N SER A 25 28.83 -0.66 -19.40
CA SER A 25 29.09 -1.45 -18.20
C SER A 25 29.82 -0.54 -17.20
N ASN A 26 29.02 0.22 -16.44
CA ASN A 26 29.50 1.10 -15.39
C ASN A 26 30.30 0.30 -14.36
N MET A 27 31.59 0.60 -14.25
CA MET A 27 32.37 0.30 -13.06
C MET A 27 31.90 1.24 -11.94
N VAL A 28 30.74 0.93 -11.34
CA VAL A 28 30.27 1.63 -10.14
C VAL A 28 30.98 1.00 -8.94
N THR A 29 32.12 1.55 -8.58
CA THR A 29 32.61 1.44 -7.20
C THR A 29 31.62 2.22 -6.35
N TYR A 30 30.66 1.54 -5.74
CA TYR A 30 29.78 2.15 -4.75
C TYR A 30 30.65 2.62 -3.58
N PRO A 31 30.66 3.91 -3.22
CA PRO A 31 31.14 4.30 -1.91
C PRO A 31 30.26 3.56 -0.90
N GLN A 32 30.88 2.79 0.02
CA GLN A 32 30.14 2.20 1.13
C GLN A 32 29.39 3.32 1.84
N GLY A 33 28.06 3.31 1.71
CA GLY A 33 27.20 4.27 2.39
C GLY A 33 27.40 4.18 3.91
N PRO A 34 26.90 5.16 4.66
CA PRO A 34 27.02 5.15 6.12
C PRO A 34 26.50 3.82 6.68
N THR A 35 27.22 3.28 7.67
CA THR A 35 26.81 2.07 8.38
C THR A 35 25.36 2.23 8.84
N PRO A 36 24.46 1.27 8.55
CA PRO A 36 23.09 1.34 9.03
C PRO A 36 23.09 1.51 10.55
N ILE A 37 22.40 2.54 11.02
CA ILE A 37 22.19 2.75 12.45
C ILE A 37 21.30 1.58 12.93
N PRO A 38 21.63 0.91 14.04
CA PRO A 38 20.75 -0.12 14.59
C PRO A 38 19.36 0.46 14.83
N PHE A 39 18.35 -0.04 14.11
CA PHE A 39 16.97 0.22 14.47
C PHE A 39 16.65 -0.62 15.72
N HIS A 40 16.42 0.04 16.84
CA HIS A 40 15.87 -0.64 18.01
C HIS A 40 14.44 -1.08 17.68
N SER A 41 14.18 -2.38 17.69
CA SER A 41 12.81 -2.89 17.67
C SER A 41 12.11 -2.35 18.92
N PRO A 42 10.95 -1.69 18.80
CA PRO A 42 10.20 -1.28 19.97
C PRO A 42 9.87 -2.52 20.80
N THR A 43 10.03 -2.44 22.11
CA THR A 43 9.55 -3.45 23.04
C THR A 43 8.02 -3.53 22.89
N PRO A 44 7.42 -4.69 22.58
CA PRO A 44 5.98 -4.80 22.50
C PRO A 44 5.38 -4.40 23.86
N LEU A 45 4.44 -3.45 23.86
CA LEU A 45 3.64 -3.17 25.03
C LEU A 45 2.81 -4.41 25.37
N PRO A 46 2.47 -4.65 26.66
CA PRO A 46 1.55 -5.71 27.01
C PRO A 46 0.23 -5.50 26.26
N ALA A 47 -0.28 -6.56 25.63
CA ALA A 47 -1.58 -6.50 24.99
C ALA A 47 -2.66 -6.20 26.04
N ALA A 48 -3.39 -5.10 25.84
CA ALA A 48 -4.56 -4.75 26.63
C ALA A 48 -5.80 -4.96 25.76
N GLU A 49 -6.79 -5.66 26.29
CA GLU A 49 -8.09 -5.80 25.65
C GLU A 49 -8.94 -4.56 25.97
N VAL A 50 -9.52 -3.96 24.93
CA VAL A 50 -10.44 -2.82 25.04
C VAL A 50 -11.75 -3.23 24.40
N ILE A 51 -12.84 -3.13 25.16
CA ILE A 51 -14.18 -3.48 24.70
C ILE A 51 -15.01 -2.20 24.59
N PHE A 52 -15.61 -1.98 23.43
CA PHE A 52 -16.49 -0.84 23.19
C PHE A 52 -17.94 -1.27 23.24
N ASN A 53 -18.74 -0.60 24.07
CA ASN A 53 -20.18 -0.82 24.16
C ASN A 53 -20.92 0.43 23.70
N VAL A 54 -21.86 0.28 22.76
CA VAL A 54 -22.67 1.37 22.23
C VAL A 54 -24.14 1.08 22.49
N LEU A 55 -24.84 2.04 23.09
CA LEU A 55 -26.30 2.02 23.18
C LEU A 55 -26.84 2.82 21.98
N PRO A 56 -27.58 2.19 21.05
CA PRO A 56 -28.11 2.90 19.90
C PRO A 56 -29.30 3.79 20.32
N PRO A 57 -29.60 4.86 19.55
CA PRO A 57 -30.80 5.66 19.76
C PRO A 57 -32.09 4.82 19.66
N GLU A 58 -33.15 5.30 20.32
CA GLU A 58 -34.48 4.70 20.17
C GLU A 58 -34.94 4.71 18.70
N GLY A 59 -35.61 3.63 18.29
CA GLY A 59 -36.08 3.48 16.91
C GLY A 59 -35.03 3.00 15.92
N THR A 60 -33.81 2.69 16.36
CA THR A 60 -32.81 2.02 15.51
C THR A 60 -33.39 0.68 15.00
N PRO A 61 -33.43 0.46 13.67
CA PRO A 61 -33.97 -0.77 13.09
C PRO A 61 -33.27 -2.03 13.59
N VAL A 62 -34.00 -3.15 13.63
CA VAL A 62 -33.46 -4.44 14.09
C VAL A 62 -32.41 -5.01 13.14
N ASP A 63 -32.49 -4.63 11.87
CA ASP A 63 -31.61 -5.02 10.76
C ASP A 63 -30.54 -3.97 10.44
N ALA A 64 -30.41 -2.93 11.26
CA ALA A 64 -29.33 -1.96 11.12
C ALA A 64 -27.98 -2.61 11.48
N ASP A 65 -26.94 -2.27 10.74
CA ASP A 65 -25.56 -2.64 11.03
C ASP A 65 -24.81 -1.48 11.71
N LEU A 66 -23.86 -1.82 12.58
CA LEU A 66 -22.95 -0.86 13.21
C LEU A 66 -21.51 -1.32 13.04
N ALA A 67 -20.63 -0.37 12.70
CA ALA A 67 -19.19 -0.61 12.62
C ALA A 67 -18.42 0.50 13.33
N MET A 68 -17.34 0.13 14.01
CA MET A 68 -16.38 1.05 14.59
C MET A 68 -15.26 1.30 13.58
N VAL A 69 -14.93 2.58 13.39
CA VAL A 69 -13.85 2.99 12.50
C VAL A 69 -12.71 3.56 13.35
N LEU A 70 -11.61 2.82 13.44
CA LEU A 70 -10.39 3.26 14.11
C LEU A 70 -9.53 4.04 13.12
N LEU A 71 -9.15 5.26 13.53
CA LEU A 71 -8.29 6.15 12.75
C LEU A 71 -6.93 6.21 13.43
N ASP A 72 -5.91 5.71 12.74
CA ASP A 72 -4.52 5.78 13.18
C ASP A 72 -3.80 6.87 12.37
N GLU A 73 -3.32 7.90 13.07
CA GLU A 73 -2.63 9.02 12.45
C GLU A 73 -1.20 8.62 12.09
N VAL A 74 -0.90 8.64 10.80
CA VAL A 74 0.48 8.60 10.34
C VAL A 74 0.92 10.04 10.14
N THR A 75 1.87 10.51 10.96
CA THR A 75 2.30 11.91 10.98
C THR A 75 2.56 12.45 9.56
N GLY A 76 1.78 13.44 9.14
CA GLY A 76 1.92 14.09 7.83
C GLY A 76 1.30 13.36 6.64
N LEU A 77 0.54 12.28 6.84
CA LEU A 77 -0.17 11.50 5.81
C LEU A 77 -1.67 11.35 6.13
N THR A 78 -2.42 10.73 5.22
CA THR A 78 -3.82 10.33 5.44
C THR A 78 -3.93 9.27 6.55
N TYR A 79 -5.03 9.27 7.31
CA TYR A 79 -5.29 8.29 8.36
C TYR A 79 -5.31 6.85 7.82
N ASN A 80 -4.62 5.95 8.53
CA ASN A 80 -4.84 4.53 8.38
C ASN A 80 -6.19 4.18 9.02
N THR A 81 -7.06 3.54 8.27
CA THR A 81 -8.44 3.26 8.71
C THR A 81 -8.62 1.75 8.90
N TYR A 82 -9.11 1.35 10.08
CA TYR A 82 -9.52 -0.01 10.36
C TYR A 82 -11.01 -0.04 10.71
N THR A 83 -11.78 -0.90 10.02
CA THR A 83 -13.21 -1.05 10.27
C THR A 83 -13.45 -2.36 11.03
N ILE A 84 -14.11 -2.25 12.18
CA ILE A 84 -14.46 -3.39 13.04
C ILE A 84 -15.98 -3.48 13.10
N PRO A 85 -16.61 -4.55 12.56
CA PRO A 85 -18.05 -4.73 12.69
C PRO A 85 -18.41 -4.96 14.16
N MET A 86 -19.44 -4.27 14.63
CA MET A 86 -19.96 -4.49 15.98
C MET A 86 -21.03 -5.57 15.96
N THR A 87 -21.20 -6.28 17.06
CA THR A 87 -22.23 -7.31 17.24
C THR A 87 -23.34 -6.78 18.14
N ARG A 88 -24.59 -6.90 17.70
CA ARG A 88 -25.76 -6.58 18.52
C ARG A 88 -25.97 -7.65 19.60
N LEU A 89 -26.02 -7.22 20.85
CA LEU A 89 -26.27 -8.05 22.02
C LEU A 89 -27.77 -8.18 22.30
N ALA A 90 -28.13 -9.17 23.11
CA ALA A 90 -29.52 -9.44 23.49
C ALA A 90 -30.17 -8.30 24.29
N ASP A 91 -29.37 -7.48 24.97
CA ASP A 91 -29.81 -6.30 25.72
C ASP A 91 -29.97 -5.03 24.86
N GLY A 92 -29.77 -5.14 23.55
CA GLY A 92 -29.92 -4.05 22.59
C GLY A 92 -28.67 -3.18 22.41
N ARG A 93 -27.61 -3.41 23.19
CA ARG A 93 -26.31 -2.75 22.97
C ARG A 93 -25.55 -3.40 21.83
N TRP A 94 -24.56 -2.68 21.31
CA TRP A 94 -23.60 -3.18 20.34
C TRP A 94 -22.21 -3.28 20.97
N GLN A 95 -21.47 -4.32 20.64
CA GLN A 95 -20.13 -4.58 21.17
C GLN A 95 -19.11 -4.88 20.08
N ALA A 96 -17.89 -4.38 20.25
CA ALA A 96 -16.70 -4.75 19.50
C ALA A 96 -15.49 -4.81 20.43
#